data_AF-J2XYT6-F1
#
_entry.id   AF-J2XYT6-F1
#
_cell.length_a   1.000
_cell.length_b   1.000
_cell.length_c   1.000
_cell.angle_alpha   90.00
_cell.angle_beta   90.00
_cell.angle_gamma   90.00
#
_symmetry.space_group_name_H-M   'P 1'
#
loop_
_entity.id
_entity.type
_entity.pdbx_description
1 polymer ?
#
loop_
_entity_poly.entity_id
_entity_poly.type
_entity_poly.pdbx_seq_one_letter_code
_entity_poly.pdbx_strand_id
1 'polypeptide(L)'
;MEELDTPTQRRIGIHIDEVISKLSSSLESKGLIPMSEIIDIFRLHGKQGSPVSPEFHRNIDCAFELLETISAESDEIAKGINIAMMTLATALLETVIQTSSQAINREMASFKGINARNKALAEAAAQAREVAQRKWADDLEGGIRIGDMAQLVYAELHANGLERFLPKDPDAVRKWIRPVAPSHAMKPGRSKKPG
;
A
#
# COMPACT_ATOMS: atom_id res chain seq x y z
N MET A 1 -13.39 9.43 3.71
CA MET A 1 -12.04 9.21 4.26
C MET A 1 -11.32 8.38 3.20
N GLU A 2 -10.23 8.86 2.61
CA GLU A 2 -9.49 8.09 1.60
C GLU A 2 -8.98 6.79 2.24
N GLU A 3 -9.31 5.64 1.65
CA GLU A 3 -8.81 4.32 2.06
C GLU A 3 -7.27 4.37 2.02
N LEU A 4 -6.65 4.35 3.21
CA LEU A 4 -5.22 4.20 3.35
C LEU A 4 -4.87 2.71 3.13
N ASP A 5 -4.91 2.29 1.87
CA ASP A 5 -4.36 1.00 1.47
C ASP A 5 -2.87 0.96 1.79
N THR A 6 -2.41 -0.16 2.34
CA THR A 6 -0.97 -0.40 2.44
C THR A 6 -0.35 -0.42 1.04
N PRO A 7 0.96 -0.12 0.90
CA PRO A 7 1.62 -0.18 -0.41
C PRO A 7 1.53 -1.55 -1.11
N THR A 8 1.28 -2.64 -0.37
CA THR A 8 1.04 -3.98 -0.93
C THR A 8 -0.43 -4.35 -1.11
N GLN A 9 -1.38 -3.41 -0.93
CA GLN A 9 -2.83 -3.66 -0.92
C GLN A 9 -3.27 -4.71 0.11
N ARG A 10 -2.42 -4.97 1.11
CA ARG A 10 -2.77 -5.81 2.24
C ARG A 10 -3.72 -5.00 3.10
N ARG A 11 -4.98 -5.44 3.15
CA ARG A 11 -5.96 -4.84 4.04
C ARG A 11 -5.58 -5.16 5.48
N ILE A 12 -5.03 -4.16 6.17
CA ILE A 12 -4.77 -4.23 7.61
C ILE A 12 -6.00 -3.63 8.28
N GLY A 13 -6.67 -4.42 9.13
CA GLY A 13 -7.88 -3.95 9.81
C GLY A 13 -9.16 -4.08 8.98
N ILE A 14 -9.33 -5.14 8.17
CA ILE A 14 -10.51 -5.45 7.32
C ILE A 14 -11.88 -5.27 8.03
N HIS A 15 -11.91 -5.26 9.36
CA HIS A 15 -13.13 -5.11 10.14
C HIS A 15 -13.27 -3.76 10.86
N ILE A 16 -12.30 -2.85 10.78
CA ILE A 16 -12.41 -1.52 11.42
C ILE A 16 -13.52 -0.72 10.75
N ASP A 17 -13.60 -0.71 9.42
CA ASP A 17 -14.68 0.02 8.71
C ASP A 17 -16.05 -0.59 9.00
N GLU A 18 -16.14 -1.91 9.10
CA GLU A 18 -17.37 -2.63 9.47
C GLU A 18 -17.79 -2.30 10.92
N VAL A 19 -16.82 -2.24 11.84
CA VAL A 19 -17.04 -1.83 13.23
C VAL A 19 -17.44 -0.36 13.33
N ILE A 20 -16.73 0.56 12.65
CA ILE A 20 -17.04 1.99 12.62
C ILE A 20 -18.43 2.24 12.03
N SER A 21 -18.77 1.53 10.94
CA SER A 21 -20.10 1.63 10.32
C SER A 21 -21.20 1.20 11.29
N LYS A 22 -21.04 0.05 11.96
CA LYS A 22 -22.01 -0.43 12.96
C LYS A 22 -22.13 0.54 14.13
N LEU A 23 -21.01 0.99 14.69
CA LEU A 23 -20.98 1.93 15.81
C LEU A 23 -21.65 3.26 15.47
N SER A 24 -21.32 3.83 14.30
CA SER A 24 -21.90 5.10 13.84
C SER A 24 -23.41 5.00 13.67
N SER A 25 -23.91 3.95 13.01
CA SER A 25 -25.36 3.74 12.83
C SER A 25 -26.12 3.55 14.14
N SER A 26 -25.51 2.90 15.14
CA SER A 26 -26.15 2.72 16.45
C SER A 26 -26.15 3.96 17.31
N LEU A 27 -25.04 4.70 17.32
CA LEU A 27 -24.93 5.97 18.04
C LEU A 27 -25.91 7.02 17.50
N GLU A 28 -26.06 7.11 16.18
CA GLU A 28 -26.99 8.03 15.53
C GLU A 28 -28.47 7.70 15.82
N SER A 29 -28.81 6.42 15.97
CA SER A 29 -30.22 6.00 16.09
C SER A 29 -30.74 5.92 17.53
N LYS A 30 -29.90 5.54 18.50
CA LYS A 30 -30.37 5.18 19.86
C LYS A 30 -29.60 5.84 21.00
N GLY A 31 -28.48 6.51 20.73
CA GLY A 31 -27.60 7.09 21.76
C GLY A 31 -26.90 6.06 22.67
N LEU A 32 -27.26 4.78 22.53
CA LEU A 32 -26.67 3.61 23.18
C LEU A 32 -26.55 2.51 22.15
N ILE A 33 -25.44 1.78 22.21
CA ILE A 33 -25.16 0.68 21.29
C ILE A 33 -25.78 -0.59 21.87
N PRO A 34 -26.63 -1.31 21.12
CA PRO A 34 -27.18 -2.57 21.57
C PRO A 34 -26.09 -3.57 21.92
N MET A 35 -26.28 -4.33 23.00
CA MET A 35 -25.32 -5.36 23.44
C MET A 35 -24.96 -6.33 22.30
N SER A 36 -25.95 -6.70 21.47
CA SER A 36 -25.76 -7.54 20.29
C SER A 36 -24.75 -7.00 19.28
N GLU A 37 -24.65 -5.67 19.14
CA GLU A 37 -23.69 -5.05 18.23
C GLU A 37 -22.29 -5.00 18.85
N ILE A 38 -22.19 -4.84 20.17
CA ILE A 38 -20.92 -4.97 20.89
C ILE A 38 -20.39 -6.40 20.72
N ILE A 39 -21.23 -7.43 20.85
CA ILE A 39 -20.86 -8.84 20.60
C ILE A 39 -20.26 -9.03 19.21
N ASP A 40 -20.91 -8.48 18.18
CA ASP A 40 -20.43 -8.58 16.80
C ASP A 40 -19.03 -7.98 16.65
N ILE A 41 -18.75 -6.83 17.28
CA ILE A 41 -17.44 -6.17 17.25
C ILE A 41 -16.37 -7.08 17.86
N PHE A 42 -16.66 -7.70 19.01
CA PHE A 42 -15.74 -8.64 19.66
C PHE A 42 -15.50 -9.90 18.82
N ARG A 43 -16.55 -10.43 18.16
CA ARG A 43 -16.44 -11.60 17.27
C ARG A 43 -15.62 -11.31 16.02
N LEU A 44 -15.73 -10.11 15.45
CA LEU A 44 -14.92 -9.67 14.32
C LEU A 44 -13.42 -9.62 14.67
N HIS A 45 -13.09 -9.31 15.92
CA HIS A 45 -11.70 -9.25 16.39
C HIS A 45 -11.03 -10.62 16.47
N GLY A 46 -11.76 -11.67 16.86
CA GLY A 46 -11.22 -13.03 16.95
C GLY A 46 -10.65 -13.53 15.61
N LYS A 47 -11.25 -13.17 14.47
CA LYS A 47 -10.86 -13.69 13.16
C LYS A 47 -9.46 -13.24 12.67
N GLN A 48 -8.78 -12.36 13.39
CA GLN A 48 -7.45 -11.86 13.02
C GLN A 48 -6.34 -12.87 13.37
N GLY A 49 -5.84 -13.58 12.35
CA GLY A 49 -4.45 -14.07 12.33
C GLY A 49 -4.13 -15.37 13.07
N SER A 50 -5.07 -15.99 13.77
CA SER A 50 -4.90 -17.32 14.36
C SER A 50 -6.25 -18.06 14.38
N PRO A 51 -6.30 -19.39 14.18
CA PRO A 51 -7.54 -20.13 14.38
C PRO A 51 -7.99 -19.98 15.82
N VAL A 52 -8.99 -19.13 16.03
CA VAL A 52 -9.66 -18.98 17.31
C VAL A 52 -10.27 -20.32 17.68
N SER A 53 -9.99 -20.81 18.88
CA SER A 53 -10.59 -22.06 19.31
C SER A 53 -12.12 -21.89 19.39
N PRO A 54 -12.91 -22.91 19.03
CA PRO A 54 -14.36 -22.88 19.25
C PRO A 54 -14.74 -22.63 20.72
N GLU A 55 -13.84 -22.91 21.67
CA GLU A 55 -14.02 -22.57 23.08
C GLU A 55 -13.99 -21.07 23.35
N PHE A 56 -13.14 -20.30 22.68
CA PHE A 56 -13.10 -18.85 22.84
C PHE A 56 -14.43 -18.21 22.41
N HIS A 57 -14.98 -18.60 21.27
CA HIS A 57 -16.29 -18.10 20.82
C HIS A 57 -17.40 -18.47 21.80
N ARG A 58 -17.43 -19.73 22.27
CA ARG A 58 -18.39 -20.16 23.30
C ARG A 58 -18.26 -19.39 24.61
N ASN A 59 -17.04 -19.11 25.06
CA ASN A 59 -16.80 -18.34 26.27
C ASN A 59 -17.27 -16.88 26.12
N ILE A 60 -17.04 -16.29 24.94
CA ILE A 60 -17.58 -14.95 24.63
C ILE A 60 -19.10 -14.98 24.67
N ASP A 61 -19.73 -15.92 23.97
CA ASP A 61 -21.19 -16.02 23.90
C ASP A 61 -21.80 -16.19 25.30
N CYS A 62 -21.24 -17.09 26.11
CA CYS A 62 -21.67 -17.32 27.49
C CYS A 62 -21.49 -16.07 28.38
N ALA A 63 -20.37 -15.35 28.24
CA ALA A 63 -20.14 -14.13 29.00
C ALA A 63 -21.19 -13.05 28.68
N PHE A 64 -21.56 -12.93 27.40
CA PHE A 64 -22.56 -11.96 26.97
C PHE A 64 -23.99 -12.34 27.37
N GLU A 65 -24.36 -13.62 27.29
CA GLU A 65 -25.64 -14.12 27.81
C GLU A 65 -25.79 -13.84 29.31
N LEU A 66 -24.71 -14.02 30.09
CA LEU A 66 -24.69 -13.67 31.51
C LEU A 66 -24.87 -12.16 31.74
N LEU A 67 -24.15 -11.32 30.98
CA LEU A 67 -24.28 -9.87 31.08
C LEU A 67 -25.69 -9.39 30.71
N GLU A 68 -26.31 -9.98 29.68
CA GLU A 68 -27.68 -9.68 29.29
C GLU A 68 -28.67 -10.07 30.40
N THR A 69 -28.52 -11.26 30.96
CA THR A 69 -29.33 -11.74 32.10
C THR A 69 -29.23 -10.78 33.29
N ILE A 70 -28.02 -10.40 33.68
CA ILE A 70 -27.78 -9.48 34.81
C ILE A 70 -28.33 -8.08 34.50
N SER A 71 -28.22 -7.62 33.25
CA SER A 71 -28.74 -6.31 32.85
C SER A 71 -30.27 -6.22 32.95
N ALA A 72 -30.99 -7.35 32.87
CA ALA A 72 -32.44 -7.38 33.00
C ALA A 72 -32.94 -7.19 34.45
N GLU A 73 -32.06 -7.30 35.45
CA GLU A 73 -32.43 -7.20 36.87
C GLU A 73 -32.74 -5.76 37.32
N SER A 74 -32.10 -4.76 36.71
CA SER A 74 -32.30 -3.34 37.04
C SER A 74 -31.75 -2.41 35.96
N ASP A 75 -32.45 -1.32 35.68
CA ASP A 75 -32.00 -0.25 34.77
C ASP A 75 -30.64 0.35 35.18
N GLU A 76 -30.35 0.41 36.47
CA GLU A 76 -29.08 0.94 36.98
C GLU A 76 -27.92 -0.02 36.67
N ILE A 77 -28.16 -1.33 36.84
CA ILE A 77 -27.20 -2.38 36.50
C ILE A 77 -26.96 -2.40 34.99
N ALA A 78 -28.03 -2.33 34.19
CA ALA A 78 -27.94 -2.24 32.73
C ALA A 78 -27.08 -1.06 32.26
N LYS A 79 -27.26 0.12 32.88
CA LYS A 79 -26.43 1.30 32.59
C LYS A 79 -24.96 1.08 32.94
N GLY A 80 -24.67 0.53 34.12
CA GLY A 80 -23.31 0.22 34.55
C GLY A 80 -22.60 -0.75 33.60
N ILE A 81 -23.29 -1.83 33.21
CA ILE A 81 -22.78 -2.82 32.25
C ILE A 81 -22.51 -2.17 30.89
N ASN A 82 -23.44 -1.37 30.37
CA ASN A 82 -23.24 -0.68 29.09
C ASN A 82 -22.02 0.25 29.10
N ILE A 83 -21.83 1.04 30.18
CA ILE A 83 -20.67 1.92 30.32
C ILE A 83 -19.36 1.10 30.32
N ALA A 84 -19.32 0.01 31.09
CA ALA A 84 -18.15 -0.85 31.16
C ALA A 84 -17.82 -1.49 29.80
N MET A 85 -18.82 -2.00 29.10
CA MET A 85 -18.67 -2.62 27.79
C MET A 85 -18.23 -1.62 26.72
N MET A 86 -18.80 -0.41 26.73
CA MET A 86 -18.38 0.67 25.82
C MET A 86 -16.93 1.06 26.07
N THR A 87 -16.53 1.21 27.34
CA THR A 87 -15.14 1.52 27.71
C THR A 87 -14.18 0.46 27.21
N LEU A 88 -14.53 -0.82 27.37
CA LEU A 88 -13.74 -1.94 26.88
C LEU A 88 -13.67 -1.97 25.34
N ALA A 89 -14.79 -1.75 24.65
CA ALA A 89 -14.84 -1.69 23.18
C ALA A 89 -13.95 -0.55 22.63
N THR A 90 -13.97 0.63 23.26
CA THR A 90 -13.10 1.75 22.90
C THR A 90 -11.63 1.42 23.09
N ALA A 91 -11.24 0.81 24.22
CA ALA A 91 -9.85 0.43 24.48
C ALA A 91 -9.34 -0.64 23.48
N LEU A 92 -10.20 -1.60 23.11
CA LEU A 92 -9.88 -2.58 22.09
C LEU A 92 -9.67 -1.93 20.72
N LEU A 93 -10.57 -1.03 20.32
CA LEU A 93 -10.45 -0.28 19.07
C LEU A 93 -9.15 0.54 19.00
N GLU A 94 -8.81 1.24 20.07
CA GLU A 94 -7.55 1.99 20.16
C GLU A 94 -6.34 1.07 19.96
N THR A 95 -6.35 -0.11 20.60
CA THR A 95 -5.30 -1.12 20.44
C THR A 95 -5.21 -1.62 19.00
N VAL A 96 -6.35 -1.85 18.33
CA VAL A 96 -6.38 -2.25 16.91
C VAL A 96 -5.82 -1.16 16.01
N ILE A 97 -6.22 0.09 16.22
CA ILE A 97 -5.74 1.24 15.44
C ILE A 97 -4.23 1.38 15.62
N GLN A 98 -3.72 1.25 16.86
CA GLN A 98 -2.30 1.37 17.14
C GLN A 98 -1.48 0.25 16.49
N THR A 99 -1.91 -1.01 16.63
CA THR A 99 -1.24 -2.17 16.03
C THR A 99 -1.27 -2.11 14.50
N SER A 100 -2.40 -1.72 13.93
CA SER A 100 -2.55 -1.51 12.48
C SER A 100 -1.64 -0.39 11.98
N SER A 101 -1.64 0.75 12.66
CA SER A 101 -0.75 1.88 12.34
C SER A 101 0.73 1.49 12.40
N GLN A 102 1.13 0.71 13.40
CA GLN A 102 2.50 0.19 13.49
C GLN A 102 2.85 -0.74 12.32
N ALA A 103 1.94 -1.62 11.91
CA ALA A 103 2.15 -2.50 10.78
C ALA A 103 2.28 -1.72 9.46
N ILE A 104 1.39 -0.75 9.21
CA ILE A 104 1.47 0.17 8.06
C ILE A 104 2.81 0.92 8.07
N ASN A 105 3.22 1.47 9.21
CA ASN A 105 4.47 2.21 9.32
C ASN A 105 5.70 1.33 9.05
N ARG A 106 5.72 0.09 9.52
CA ARG A 106 6.80 -0.88 9.23
C ARG A 106 6.85 -1.20 7.75
N GLU A 107 5.69 -1.40 7.13
CA GLU A 107 5.60 -1.66 5.71
C GLU A 107 6.07 -0.44 4.90
N MET A 108 5.57 0.76 5.18
CA MET A 108 6.03 1.99 4.55
C MET A 108 7.55 2.22 4.73
N ALA A 109 8.10 1.91 5.91
CA ALA A 109 9.54 2.00 6.14
C ALA A 109 10.33 1.06 5.23
N SER A 110 9.80 -0.14 4.94
CA SER A 110 10.42 -1.07 3.97
C SER A 110 10.46 -0.52 2.54
N PHE A 111 9.52 0.36 2.17
CA PHE A 111 9.45 0.99 0.85
C PHE A 111 10.30 2.26 0.69
N LYS A 112 10.79 2.87 1.78
CA LYS A 112 11.59 4.12 1.68
C LYS A 112 12.82 3.97 0.77
N GLY A 113 13.53 2.84 0.84
CA GLY A 113 14.67 2.57 -0.03
C GLY A 113 14.28 2.32 -1.49
N ILE A 114 13.16 1.65 -1.72
CA ILE A 114 12.65 1.35 -3.06
C ILE A 114 12.14 2.61 -3.75
N ASN A 115 11.40 3.47 -3.04
CA ASN A 115 10.88 4.72 -3.59
C ASN A 115 11.98 5.70 -3.94
N ALA A 116 13.00 5.86 -3.08
CA ALA A 116 14.16 6.69 -3.38
C ALA A 116 14.92 6.20 -4.61
N ARG A 117 15.12 4.88 -4.72
CA ARG A 117 15.75 4.25 -5.89
C ARG A 117 14.92 4.44 -7.17
N ASN A 118 13.60 4.22 -7.09
CA ASN A 118 12.70 4.38 -8.23
C ASN A 118 12.65 5.83 -8.71
N LYS A 119 12.64 6.80 -7.78
CA LYS A 119 12.73 8.22 -8.10
C LYS A 119 14.04 8.54 -8.84
N ALA A 120 15.18 8.08 -8.32
CA ALA A 120 16.47 8.30 -8.96
C ALA A 120 16.56 7.65 -10.36
N LEU A 121 15.98 6.44 -10.53
CA LEU A 121 15.88 5.79 -11.84
C LEU A 121 14.98 6.57 -12.81
N ALA A 122 13.88 7.14 -12.33
CA ALA A 122 13.00 7.96 -13.15
C ALA A 122 13.68 9.26 -13.60
N GLU A 123 14.44 9.91 -12.72
CA GLU A 123 15.25 11.09 -13.03
C GLU A 123 16.34 10.76 -14.05
N ALA A 124 17.09 9.67 -13.86
CA ALA A 124 18.10 9.22 -14.83
C ALA A 124 17.48 8.91 -16.20
N ALA A 125 16.31 8.26 -16.22
CA ALA A 125 15.58 7.99 -17.47
C ALA A 125 15.06 9.27 -18.14
N ALA A 126 14.66 10.30 -17.38
CA ALA A 126 14.27 11.60 -17.93
C ALA A 126 15.46 12.31 -18.59
N GLN A 127 16.61 12.35 -17.91
CA GLN A 127 17.84 12.92 -18.48
C GLN A 127 18.31 12.15 -19.72
N ALA A 128 18.19 10.82 -19.71
CA ALA A 128 18.48 9.99 -20.88
C ALA A 128 17.65 10.41 -22.11
N ARG A 129 16.37 10.72 -21.92
CA ARG A 129 15.48 11.18 -23.00
C ARG A 129 15.88 12.56 -23.51
N GLU A 130 16.23 13.48 -22.61
CA GLU A 130 16.66 14.82 -22.99
C GLU A 130 17.94 14.78 -23.83
N VAL A 131 18.93 14.00 -23.38
CA VAL A 131 20.18 13.78 -24.14
C VAL A 131 19.89 13.15 -25.49
N ALA A 132 19.03 12.12 -25.54
CA ALA A 132 18.67 11.45 -26.78
C ALA A 132 17.98 12.40 -27.77
N GLN A 133 17.05 13.23 -27.30
CA GLN A 133 16.36 14.22 -28.13
C GLN A 133 17.35 15.21 -28.74
N ARG A 134 18.28 15.75 -27.94
CA ARG A 134 19.31 16.67 -28.42
C ARG A 134 20.16 16.02 -29.49
N LYS A 135 20.68 14.81 -29.23
CA LYS A 135 21.53 14.09 -30.18
C LYS A 135 20.81 13.70 -31.47
N TRP A 136 19.53 13.35 -31.42
CA TRP A 136 18.75 13.08 -32.64
C TRP A 136 18.40 14.36 -33.40
N ALA A 137 18.22 15.49 -32.72
CA ALA A 137 18.05 16.77 -33.39
C ALA A 137 19.32 17.18 -34.18
N ASP A 138 20.50 16.81 -33.64
CA ASP A 138 21.80 17.03 -34.29
C ASP A 138 22.10 15.98 -35.39
N ASP A 139 21.33 14.88 -35.48
CA ASP A 139 21.45 13.83 -36.51
C ASP A 139 20.71 14.22 -37.80
N LEU A 140 21.22 15.25 -38.47
CA LEU A 140 20.60 15.82 -39.68
C LEU A 140 20.47 14.80 -40.83
N GLU A 141 21.35 13.80 -40.87
CA GLU A 141 21.32 12.73 -41.88
C GLU A 141 20.40 11.55 -41.51
N GLY A 142 19.87 11.53 -40.27
CA GLY A 142 18.98 10.47 -39.77
C GLY A 142 19.62 9.09 -39.71
N GLY A 143 20.94 9.05 -39.47
CA GLY A 143 21.76 7.84 -39.52
C GLY A 143 21.75 7.04 -38.21
N ILE A 144 21.50 7.69 -37.07
CA ILE A 144 21.66 7.12 -35.74
C ILE A 144 20.44 6.29 -35.36
N ARG A 145 20.62 4.96 -35.30
CA ARG A 145 19.58 4.04 -34.85
C ARG A 145 19.49 4.02 -33.32
N ILE A 146 18.37 3.54 -32.80
CA ILE A 146 18.08 3.51 -31.37
C ILE A 146 19.11 2.72 -30.54
N GLY A 147 19.78 1.72 -31.14
CA GLY A 147 20.87 0.99 -30.48
C GLY A 147 22.12 1.85 -30.31
N ASP A 148 22.55 2.53 -31.38
CA ASP A 148 23.70 3.43 -31.36
C ASP A 148 23.43 4.64 -30.45
N MET A 149 22.21 5.19 -30.49
CA MET A 149 21.80 6.26 -29.59
C MET A 149 21.85 5.82 -28.13
N ALA A 150 21.46 4.58 -27.81
CA ALA A 150 21.53 4.08 -26.43
C ALA A 150 22.96 4.08 -25.90
N GLN A 151 23.96 3.73 -26.73
CA GLN A 151 25.37 3.77 -26.35
C GLN A 151 25.88 5.21 -26.15
N LEU A 152 25.51 6.13 -27.05
CA LEU A 152 25.89 7.55 -26.94
C LEU A 152 25.29 8.21 -25.69
N VAL A 153 24.02 7.94 -25.42
CA VAL A 153 23.33 8.43 -24.23
C VAL A 153 23.94 7.82 -22.96
N TYR A 154 24.25 6.51 -22.97
CA TYR A 154 24.90 5.84 -21.85
C TYR A 154 26.24 6.49 -21.49
N ALA A 155 27.08 6.76 -22.48
CA ALA A 155 28.38 7.40 -22.29
C ALA A 155 28.25 8.83 -21.73
N GLU A 156 27.29 9.62 -22.22
CA GLU A 156 27.06 10.99 -21.72
C GLU A 156 26.52 11.01 -20.29
N LEU A 157 25.58 10.11 -19.95
CA LEU A 157 25.08 10.00 -18.58
C LEU A 157 26.16 9.53 -17.60
N HIS A 158 27.06 8.65 -18.06
CA HIS A 158 28.22 8.22 -17.28
C HIS A 158 29.16 9.39 -16.99
N ALA A 159 29.50 10.17 -18.02
CA ALA A 159 30.33 11.37 -17.90
C ALA A 159 29.71 12.44 -16.98
N ASN A 160 28.38 12.53 -16.92
CA ASN A 160 27.65 13.43 -16.03
C ASN A 160 27.51 12.91 -14.58
N GLY A 161 28.18 11.82 -14.22
CA GLY A 161 28.24 11.29 -12.84
C GLY A 161 27.02 10.47 -12.42
N LEU A 162 26.22 9.97 -13.36
CA LEU A 162 25.01 9.19 -13.08
C LEU A 162 25.25 7.67 -13.06
N GLU A 163 26.51 7.24 -13.13
CA GLU A 163 26.94 5.84 -13.22
C GLU A 163 26.20 4.91 -12.23
N ARG A 164 26.03 5.36 -10.99
CA ARG A 164 25.35 4.59 -9.92
C ARG A 164 23.87 4.26 -10.19
N PHE A 165 23.24 4.96 -11.12
CA PHE A 165 21.83 4.77 -11.50
C PHE A 165 21.67 4.19 -12.90
N LEU A 166 22.76 4.02 -13.63
CA LEU A 166 22.72 3.44 -14.96
C LEU A 166 22.51 1.91 -14.88
N PRO A 167 21.82 1.33 -15.87
CA PRO A 167 21.81 -0.13 -16.02
C PRO A 167 23.24 -0.64 -16.26
N LYS A 168 23.52 -1.89 -15.88
CA LYS A 168 24.81 -2.52 -16.20
C LYS A 168 25.01 -2.70 -17.71
N ASP A 169 23.91 -2.86 -18.43
CA ASP A 169 23.88 -3.05 -19.88
C ASP A 169 23.44 -1.74 -20.57
N PRO A 170 24.29 -1.12 -21.40
CA PRO A 170 23.93 0.05 -22.19
C PRO A 170 22.68 -0.16 -23.06
N ASP A 171 22.43 -1.39 -23.54
CA ASP A 171 21.25 -1.69 -24.36
C ASP A 171 19.94 -1.56 -23.56
N ALA A 172 19.98 -1.59 -22.23
CA ALA A 172 18.81 -1.34 -21.40
C ALA A 172 18.35 0.13 -21.45
N VAL A 173 19.25 1.08 -21.73
CA VAL A 173 18.91 2.52 -21.94
C VAL A 173 18.02 2.69 -23.16
N ARG A 174 18.06 1.76 -24.12
CA ARG A 174 17.13 1.73 -25.27
C ARG A 174 15.67 1.82 -24.84
N LYS A 175 15.30 1.18 -23.72
CA LYS A 175 13.93 1.23 -23.18
C LYS A 175 13.56 2.62 -22.66
N TRP A 176 14.52 3.37 -22.12
CA TRP A 176 14.29 4.70 -21.56
C TRP A 176 14.08 5.75 -22.64
N ILE A 177 14.85 5.66 -23.73
CA ILE A 177 14.84 6.63 -24.83
C ILE A 177 13.83 6.30 -25.94
N ARG A 178 13.31 5.07 -26.00
CA ARG A 178 12.30 4.66 -26.99
C ARG A 178 11.08 5.59 -27.10
N PRO A 179 10.51 6.15 -26.02
CA PRO A 179 9.36 7.06 -26.11
C PRO A 179 9.64 8.35 -26.88
N VAL A 180 10.90 8.75 -27.01
CA VAL A 180 11.31 9.99 -27.71
C VAL A 180 12.06 9.69 -29.00
N ALA A 181 12.15 8.42 -29.41
CA ALA A 181 12.86 8.02 -30.60
C ALA A 181 12.06 8.42 -31.86
N PRO A 182 12.71 9.07 -32.85
CA PRO A 182 12.06 9.35 -34.12
C PRO A 182 11.81 8.06 -34.91
N SER A 183 10.81 8.09 -35.79
CA SER A 183 10.34 6.90 -36.51
C SER A 183 11.44 6.19 -37.31
N HIS A 184 12.40 6.95 -37.87
CA HIS A 184 13.54 6.37 -38.59
C HIS A 184 14.48 5.59 -37.65
N ALA A 185 14.67 6.04 -36.40
CA ALA A 185 15.60 5.41 -35.46
C ALA A 185 15.07 4.11 -34.85
N MET A 186 13.76 3.85 -34.90
CA MET A 186 13.12 2.66 -34.32
C MET A 186 13.42 1.35 -35.08
N LYS A 187 13.96 1.43 -36.30
CA LYS A 187 14.33 0.23 -37.06
C LYS A 187 15.51 -0.46 -36.35
N PRO A 188 15.45 -1.79 -36.13
CA PRO A 188 16.57 -2.52 -35.56
C PRO A 188 17.83 -2.26 -36.39
N GLY A 189 18.95 -1.97 -35.72
CA GLY A 189 20.25 -1.80 -36.34
C GLY A 189 20.73 -3.07 -37.04
N ARG A 190 21.85 -2.95 -37.76
CA ARG A 190 22.46 -3.97 -38.64
C ARG A 190 22.35 -5.39 -38.06
N SER A 191 21.77 -6.32 -38.83
CA SER A 191 21.71 -7.74 -38.49
C SER A 191 23.10 -8.26 -38.14
N LYS A 192 23.23 -8.98 -37.01
CA LYS A 192 24.45 -9.74 -36.69
C LYS A 192 24.72 -10.70 -37.85
N LYS A 193 25.90 -10.61 -38.47
CA LYS A 193 26.36 -11.64 -39.42
C LYS A 193 26.34 -12.99 -38.68
N PRO A 194 25.69 -14.03 -39.22
CA PRO A 194 25.86 -15.38 -38.68
C PRO A 194 27.34 -15.77 -38.86
N GLY A 195 27.96 -16.19 -37.76
CA GLY A 195 29.28 -16.83 -37.75
C GLY A 195 29.14 -18.33 -37.94
#